data_AF-A0A4Y7U343-F1
#
_entry.id   AF-A0A4Y7U343-F1
#
_cell.length_a   1.000
_cell.length_b   1.000
_cell.length_c   1.000
_cell.angle_alpha   90.00
_cell.angle_beta   90.00
_cell.angle_gamma   90.00
#
_symmetry.space_group_name_H-M   'P 1'
#
loop_
_entity.id
_entity.type
_entity.pdbx_description
1 polymer ?
#
loop_
_entity_poly.entity_id
_entity_poly.type
_entity_poly.pdbx_seq_one_letter_code
_entity_poly.pdbx_strand_id
1 'polypeptide(L)'
;EYIPVGDTVPKKSNFRLIAATNRDLKTESDEHRFRSDLYFRLNIFEIKLPPLRERVKDIGALSLSFVKQFSEKTNKKTLENSNDFLQKLESYSWPGN
;
A
#
# COMPACT_ATOMS: atom_id res chain seq x y z
N GLU A 1 7.14 -6.96 -26.30
CA GLU A 1 6.40 -8.04 -26.98
C GLU A 1 6.36 -9.26 -26.07
N TYR A 2 5.38 -10.12 -26.23
CA TYR A 2 5.26 -11.37 -25.48
C TYR A 2 4.67 -12.45 -26.38
N ILE A 3 4.95 -13.71 -26.08
CA ILE A 3 4.34 -14.87 -26.72
C ILE A 3 3.47 -15.55 -25.66
N PRO A 4 2.14 -15.62 -25.82
CA PRO A 4 1.29 -16.38 -24.92
C PRO A 4 1.71 -17.85 -24.85
N VAL A 5 1.51 -18.50 -23.70
CA VAL A 5 1.78 -19.93 -23.56
C VAL A 5 0.92 -20.71 -24.55
N GLY A 6 1.53 -21.55 -25.38
CA GLY A 6 0.86 -22.33 -26.42
C GLY A 6 0.66 -21.60 -27.76
N ASP A 7 1.10 -20.33 -27.86
CA ASP A 7 1.11 -19.56 -29.09
C ASP A 7 2.53 -19.55 -29.69
N THR A 8 2.64 -19.27 -30.98
CA THR A 8 3.92 -19.10 -31.68
C THR A 8 4.08 -17.69 -32.24
N VAL A 9 3.02 -16.88 -32.19
CA VAL A 9 3.01 -15.52 -32.75
C VAL A 9 3.23 -14.48 -31.64
N PRO A 10 4.29 -13.65 -31.73
CA PRO A 10 4.53 -12.59 -30.77
C PRO A 10 3.49 -11.48 -30.88
N LYS A 11 3.05 -10.94 -29.74
CA LYS A 11 2.10 -9.83 -29.63
C LYS A 11 2.75 -8.63 -28.97
N LYS A 12 2.39 -7.43 -29.44
CA LYS A 12 2.79 -6.15 -28.81
C LYS A 12 1.88 -5.84 -27.64
N SER A 13 2.44 -5.28 -26.57
CA SER A 13 1.70 -4.78 -25.41
C SER A 13 2.24 -3.41 -25.03
N ASN A 14 1.33 -2.51 -24.70
CA ASN A 14 1.64 -1.20 -24.14
C ASN A 14 0.90 -1.08 -22.81
N PHE A 15 1.64 -1.06 -21.70
CA PHE A 15 1.07 -1.05 -20.36
C PHE A 15 1.94 -0.23 -19.41
N ARG A 16 1.32 0.27 -18.35
CA ARG A 16 2.02 0.84 -17.20
C ARG A 16 2.08 -0.20 -16.10
N LEU A 17 3.27 -0.47 -15.58
CA LEU A 17 3.47 -1.39 -14.46
C LEU A 17 3.52 -0.61 -13.15
N ILE A 18 2.72 -1.05 -12.17
CA ILE A 18 2.81 -0.63 -10.77
C ILE A 18 2.91 -1.90 -9.95
N ALA A 19 3.96 -2.03 -9.15
CA ALA A 19 4.19 -3.17 -8.27
C ALA A 19 4.28 -2.67 -6.83
N ALA A 20 3.87 -3.52 -5.89
CA ALA A 20 3.98 -3.27 -4.45
C ALA A 20 4.36 -4.56 -3.73
N THR A 21 5.18 -4.44 -2.71
CA THR A 21 5.65 -5.56 -1.88
C THR A 21 5.93 -5.07 -0.47
N ASN A 22 5.73 -5.94 0.52
CA ASN A 22 6.12 -5.70 1.91
C ASN A 22 7.51 -6.29 2.23
N ARG A 23 8.14 -6.97 1.28
CA ARG A 23 9.50 -7.53 1.42
C ARG A 23 10.53 -6.54 0.89
N ASP A 24 11.73 -6.60 1.44
CA ASP A 24 12.87 -5.89 0.87
C ASP A 24 13.33 -6.61 -0.41
N LEU A 25 12.97 -6.06 -1.58
CA LEU A 25 13.34 -6.66 -2.87
C LEU A 25 14.85 -6.69 -3.11
N LYS A 26 15.61 -5.77 -2.51
CA LYS A 26 17.07 -5.78 -2.63
C LYS A 26 17.62 -7.03 -1.95
N THR A 27 17.21 -7.29 -0.71
CA THR A 27 17.58 -8.51 0.03
C THR A 27 17.12 -9.77 -0.69
N GLU A 28 15.87 -9.81 -1.19
CA GLU A 28 15.38 -10.98 -1.93
C GLU A 28 16.16 -11.23 -3.24
N SER A 29 16.64 -10.17 -3.91
CA SER A 29 17.50 -10.27 -5.09
C SER A 29 18.89 -10.79 -4.73
N ASP A 30 19.50 -10.26 -3.67
CA ASP A 30 20.82 -10.68 -3.19
C ASP A 30 20.81 -12.15 -2.74
N GLU A 31 19.72 -12.60 -2.13
CA GLU A 31 19.51 -14.00 -1.70
C GLU A 31 19.00 -14.92 -2.83
N HIS A 32 19.03 -14.46 -4.08
CA HIS A 32 18.65 -15.23 -5.29
C HIS A 32 17.21 -15.79 -5.29
N ARG A 33 16.35 -15.29 -4.40
CA ARG A 33 14.91 -15.61 -4.39
C ARG A 33 14.10 -14.74 -5.33
N PHE A 34 14.66 -13.59 -5.71
CA PHE A 34 14.08 -12.70 -6.70
C PHE A 34 15.06 -12.47 -7.85
N ARG A 35 14.50 -12.34 -9.05
CA ARG A 35 15.26 -12.11 -10.26
C ARG A 35 15.88 -10.71 -10.26
N SER A 36 17.21 -10.65 -10.25
CA SER A 36 17.96 -9.39 -10.22
C SER A 36 17.64 -8.49 -11.41
N ASP A 37 17.50 -9.05 -12.62
CA ASP A 37 17.16 -8.31 -13.83
C ASP A 37 15.78 -7.65 -13.76
N LEU A 38 14.80 -8.31 -13.12
CA LEU A 38 13.49 -7.72 -12.86
C LEU A 38 13.55 -6.67 -11.75
N TYR A 39 14.34 -6.89 -10.69
CA TYR A 39 14.52 -5.91 -9.61
C TYR A 39 15.01 -4.57 -10.15
N PHE A 40 16.06 -4.57 -10.97
CA PHE A 40 16.58 -3.34 -11.57
C PHE A 40 15.58 -2.63 -12.50
N ARG A 41 14.66 -3.36 -13.15
CA ARG A 41 13.59 -2.77 -13.98
C ARG A 41 12.47 -2.16 -13.14
N LEU A 42 12.14 -2.76 -11.99
CA LEU A 42 11.11 -2.26 -11.08
C LEU A 42 11.62 -1.09 -10.25
N ASN A 43 12.88 -1.14 -9.80
CA ASN A 43 13.45 -0.21 -8.85
C ASN A 43 13.99 1.10 -9.47
N ILE A 44 13.47 1.49 -10.65
CA ILE A 44 13.81 2.77 -11.28
C ILE A 44 13.20 3.93 -10.47
N PHE A 45 12.01 3.72 -9.92
CA PHE A 45 11.31 4.70 -9.09
C PHE A 45 10.57 3.98 -7.95
N GLU A 46 11.05 4.19 -6.72
CA GLU A 46 10.48 3.58 -5.52
C GLU A 46 9.70 4.62 -4.72
N ILE A 47 8.48 4.24 -4.28
CA ILE A 47 7.73 5.00 -3.28
C ILE A 47 7.73 4.18 -1.99
N LYS A 48 8.47 4.64 -0.99
CA LYS A 48 8.42 4.05 0.35
C LYS A 48 7.21 4.59 1.09
N LEU A 49 6.27 3.70 1.42
CA LEU A 49 5.12 4.06 2.25
C LEU A 49 5.53 3.95 3.73
N PRO A 50 5.55 5.06 4.49
CA PRO A 50 5.81 5.01 5.92
C PRO A 50 4.64 4.33 6.64
N PRO A 51 4.91 3.52 7.67
CA PRO A 51 3.86 2.95 8.50
C PRO A 51 3.10 4.03 9.27
N LEU A 52 1.87 3.76 9.70
CA LEU A 52 0.98 4.75 10.34
C LEU A 52 1.64 5.43 11.57
N ARG A 53 2.43 4.68 12.35
CA ARG A 53 3.22 5.18 13.48
C ARG A 53 4.25 6.27 13.13
N GLU A 54 4.68 6.38 11.87
CA GLU A 54 5.58 7.44 11.39
C GLU A 54 4.80 8.63 10.81
N ARG A 55 3.48 8.51 10.65
CA ARG A 55 2.58 9.52 10.10
C ARG A 55 1.36 9.74 11.00
N VAL A 56 1.60 9.85 12.31
CA VAL A 56 0.56 10.03 13.36
C VAL A 56 -0.39 11.19 13.04
N LYS A 57 0.10 12.27 12.44
CA LYS A 57 -0.71 13.44 12.06
C LYS A 57 -1.86 13.11 11.09
N ASP A 58 -1.76 12.01 10.34
CA ASP A 58 -2.78 11.57 9.39
C ASP A 58 -3.94 10.83 10.10
N ILE A 59 -3.74 10.32 11.33
CA ILE A 59 -4.70 9.48 12.06
C ILE A 59 -6.03 10.21 12.26
N GLY A 60 -6.01 11.48 12.62
CA GLY A 60 -7.23 12.27 12.82
C GLY A 60 -8.08 12.35 11.55
N ALA A 61 -7.46 12.69 10.42
CA ALA A 61 -8.15 12.80 9.13
C ALA A 61 -8.65 11.44 8.62
N LEU A 62 -7.84 10.39 8.77
CA LEU A 62 -8.23 9.02 8.43
C LEU A 62 -9.41 8.53 9.27
N SER A 63 -9.36 8.76 10.58
CA SER A 63 -10.44 8.40 11.51
C SER A 63 -11.75 9.06 11.13
N LEU A 64 -11.74 10.37 10.87
CA LEU A 64 -12.93 11.10 10.40
C LEU A 64 -13.48 10.55 9.08
N SER A 65 -12.60 10.21 8.13
CA SER A 65 -12.98 9.63 6.84
C SER A 65 -13.65 8.26 7.02
N PHE A 66 -13.07 7.38 7.84
CA PHE A 66 -13.62 6.05 8.09
C PHE A 66 -14.94 6.11 8.87
N VAL A 67 -15.03 6.93 9.92
CA VAL A 67 -16.28 7.11 10.68
C VAL A 67 -17.41 7.54 9.75
N LYS A 68 -17.16 8.55 8.89
CA LYS A 68 -18.12 8.97 7.88
C LYS A 68 -18.51 7.81 6.95
N GLN A 69 -17.53 7.12 6.37
CA GLN A 69 -17.76 6.01 5.44
C GLN A 69 -18.60 4.89 6.05
N PHE A 70 -18.33 4.51 7.30
CA PHE A 70 -19.05 3.42 7.96
C PHE A 70 -20.41 3.84 8.50
N SER A 71 -20.57 5.08 8.96
CA SER A 71 -21.88 5.65 9.32
C SER A 71 -22.83 5.66 8.12
N GLU A 72 -22.36 6.11 6.95
CA GLU A 72 -23.13 6.08 5.70
C GLU A 72 -23.51 4.66 5.29
N LYS A 73 -22.56 3.71 5.31
CA LYS A 73 -22.83 2.29 4.97
C LYS A 73 -23.82 1.61 5.91
N THR A 74 -23.88 2.04 7.17
CA THR A 74 -24.75 1.43 8.19
C THR A 74 -26.02 2.22 8.45
N ASN A 75 -26.26 3.29 7.68
CA ASN A 75 -27.37 4.23 7.85
C ASN A 75 -27.47 4.78 9.28
N LYS A 76 -26.31 5.00 9.92
CA LYS A 76 -26.20 5.60 11.26
C LYS A 76 -25.77 7.05 11.14
N LYS A 77 -26.12 7.85 12.14
CA LYS A 77 -25.61 9.22 12.27
C LYS A 77 -24.08 9.18 12.38
N THR A 78 -23.41 10.11 11.69
CA THR A 78 -21.96 10.28 11.83
C THR A 78 -21.62 10.67 13.26
N LEU A 79 -20.70 9.93 13.87
CA LEU A 79 -20.19 10.23 15.20
C LEU A 79 -19.09 11.28 15.09
N GLU A 80 -19.05 12.20 16.03
CA GLU A 80 -17.92 13.10 16.18
C GLU A 80 -16.84 12.42 17.03
N ASN A 81 -15.59 12.59 16.62
CA ASN A 81 -14.45 12.08 17.37
C ASN A 81 -14.21 12.98 18.58
N SER A 82 -14.25 12.43 19.79
CA SER A 82 -13.81 13.15 20.98
C SER A 82 -12.28 13.29 21.00
N ASN A 83 -11.78 14.31 21.70
CA ASN A 83 -10.33 14.52 21.84
C ASN A 83 -9.65 13.34 22.55
N ASP A 84 -10.28 12.74 23.56
CA ASP A 84 -9.78 11.54 24.25
C ASP A 84 -9.68 10.33 23.31
N PHE A 85 -10.67 10.16 22.43
CA PHE A 85 -10.65 9.11 21.42
C PHE A 85 -9.48 9.29 20.44
N LEU A 86 -9.28 10.51 19.91
CA LEU A 86 -8.17 10.81 19.01
C LEU A 86 -6.81 10.60 19.68
N GLN A 87 -6.63 11.06 20.93
CA GLN A 87 -5.38 10.86 21.68
C GLN A 87 -5.05 9.37 21.87
N LYS A 88 -6.06 8.53 22.12
CA LYS A 88 -5.87 7.07 22.21
C LYS A 88 -5.47 6.45 20.87
N LEU A 89 -6.05 6.91 19.76
CA LEU A 89 -5.64 6.44 18.43
C LEU A 89 -4.21 6.89 18.10
N GLU A 90 -3.85 8.12 18.40
CA GLU A 90 -2.53 8.69 18.11
C GLU A 90 -1.39 8.09 18.95
N SER A 91 -1.71 7.60 20.15
CA SER A 91 -0.73 6.94 21.04
C SER A 91 -0.54 5.46 20.76
N TYR A 92 -1.42 4.83 19.98
CA TYR A 92 -1.29 3.42 19.62
C TYR A 92 -0.23 3.20 18.52
N SER A 93 0.47 2.06 18.58
CA SER A 93 1.62 1.78 17.69
C SER A 93 1.23 1.29 16.29
N TRP A 94 -0.04 0.94 16.07
CA TRP A 94 -0.59 0.49 14.79
C TRP A 94 0.29 -0.55 14.07
N PRO A 95 0.49 -1.76 14.64
CA PRO A 95 1.28 -2.81 14.00
C PRO A 95 0.67 -3.27 12.65
N GLY A 96 -0.63 -3.07 12.45
CA GLY A 96 -1.36 -3.36 11.21
C GLY A 96 -1.44 -2.20 10.21
N ASN A 97 -0.90 -1.02 10.56
CA ASN A 97 -1.34 0.28 9.99
C ASN A 97 -2.84 0.52 10.17
#